data_AF-A0A6G3ZJ00-F1
#
_entry.id   AF-A0A6G3ZJ00-F1
#
_cell.length_a   1.000
_cell.length_b   1.000
_cell.length_c   1.000
_cell.angle_alpha   90.00
_cell.angle_beta   90.00
_cell.angle_gamma   90.00
#
_symmetry.space_group_name_H-M   'P 1'
#
loop_
_entity.id
_entity.type
_entity.pdbx_description
1 polymer ?
#
loop_
_entity_poly.entity_id
_entity_poly.type
_entity_poly.pdbx_seq_one_letter_code
_entity_poly.pdbx_strand_id
1 'polypeptide(L)'
;MQKRTTTLYVAFFLLVATAAFTVLSVTAQPTASIENPDYTVTEGDQFSVDGQTYNVTDVSARISKGELVRSATAKWVNASARYTETWANNSTISYQNNSYRVLIPNQSKPSAVTLREIQQLGNDTTTVEQEGQTFVITNGSDGNRTLVPIKEYKRQQFGEPETKRLTTGGTIQYKDNSTSVTNITRDSVKIVWTAPRTNTVKFGETTAVKTTLIRGGVPTEMQFPAGGNNVTLNGKTYTSHYPNNSTLVLSDQPSKYQSALNAVNHRNERIAGIWGVLILSMLATILLTGLAFLPNK
;
A
#
# COMPACT_ATOMS: atom_id res chain seq x y z
N MET A 1 -47.36 31.34 -55.12
CA MET A 1 -47.58 31.42 -53.65
C MET A 1 -46.57 30.65 -52.80
N GLN A 2 -45.75 29.73 -53.32
CA GLN A 2 -44.80 28.92 -52.52
C GLN A 2 -43.64 29.68 -51.85
N LYS A 3 -43.23 30.85 -52.36
CA LYS A 3 -42.08 31.58 -51.80
C LYS A 3 -42.35 32.27 -50.46
N ARG A 4 -43.63 32.53 -50.09
CA ARG A 4 -43.97 33.20 -48.82
C ARG A 4 -44.11 32.22 -47.65
N THR A 5 -44.49 30.97 -47.91
CA THR A 5 -44.62 29.94 -46.88
C THR A 5 -43.26 29.41 -46.43
N THR A 6 -42.29 29.27 -47.33
CA THR A 6 -40.92 28.82 -47.00
C THR A 6 -40.17 29.81 -46.09
N THR A 7 -40.34 31.11 -46.30
CA THR A 7 -39.71 32.15 -45.44
C THR A 7 -40.23 32.11 -44.01
N LEU A 8 -41.52 31.78 -43.80
CA LEU A 8 -42.13 31.69 -42.48
C LEU A 8 -41.55 30.50 -41.68
N TYR A 9 -41.33 29.36 -42.34
CA TYR A 9 -40.73 28.18 -41.71
C TYR A 9 -39.24 28.38 -41.38
N VAL A 10 -38.47 28.99 -42.28
CA VAL A 10 -37.04 29.29 -42.02
C VAL A 10 -36.88 30.26 -40.84
N ALA A 11 -37.73 31.29 -40.75
CA ALA A 11 -37.71 32.22 -39.62
C ALA A 11 -38.10 31.55 -38.30
N PHE A 12 -39.08 30.63 -38.31
CA PHE A 12 -39.47 29.86 -37.14
C PHE A 12 -38.32 28.94 -36.65
N PHE A 13 -37.65 28.22 -37.54
CA PHE A 13 -36.53 27.36 -37.17
C PHE A 13 -35.30 28.14 -36.67
N LEU A 14 -35.03 29.33 -37.20
CA LEU A 14 -33.96 30.21 -36.71
C LEU A 14 -34.24 30.77 -35.30
N LEU A 15 -35.53 31.04 -35.00
CA LEU A 15 -35.96 31.52 -33.68
C LEU A 15 -35.93 30.39 -32.62
N VAL A 16 -36.27 29.15 -33.02
CA VAL A 16 -36.12 27.96 -32.16
C VAL A 16 -34.63 27.62 -31.94
N ALA A 17 -33.78 27.77 -32.95
CA ALA A 17 -32.34 27.55 -32.84
C ALA A 17 -31.63 28.56 -31.93
N THR A 18 -32.03 29.83 -31.98
CA THR A 18 -31.49 30.89 -31.11
C THR A 18 -31.99 30.76 -29.67
N ALA A 19 -33.26 30.38 -29.45
CA ALA A 19 -33.76 30.04 -28.12
C ALA A 19 -33.04 28.83 -27.51
N ALA A 20 -32.74 27.79 -28.30
CA ALA A 20 -32.00 26.61 -27.85
C ALA A 20 -30.52 26.90 -27.51
N PHE A 21 -29.89 27.88 -28.17
CA PHE A 21 -28.48 28.22 -27.94
C PHE A 21 -28.22 28.87 -26.57
N THR A 22 -29.20 29.55 -25.99
CA THR A 22 -29.06 30.19 -24.67
C THR A 22 -29.16 29.20 -23.50
N VAL A 23 -29.68 27.98 -23.72
CA VAL A 23 -29.83 26.95 -22.69
C VAL A 23 -28.57 26.08 -22.53
N LEU A 24 -27.61 26.17 -23.46
CA LEU A 24 -26.47 25.25 -23.53
C LEU A 24 -25.17 25.75 -22.85
N SER A 25 -25.14 26.98 -22.32
CA SER A 25 -23.90 27.57 -21.76
C SER A 25 -23.78 27.55 -20.24
N VAL A 26 -24.78 27.05 -19.48
CA VAL A 26 -24.70 27.03 -17.99
C VAL A 26 -25.28 25.74 -17.40
N THR A 27 -24.67 24.59 -17.67
CA THR A 27 -24.75 23.46 -16.73
C THR A 27 -23.39 22.83 -16.58
N ALA A 28 -22.73 23.06 -15.45
CA ALA A 28 -21.60 22.24 -15.01
C ALA A 28 -22.00 20.76 -15.11
N GLN A 29 -21.17 19.92 -15.75
CA GLN A 29 -21.38 18.48 -15.71
C GLN A 29 -21.35 18.05 -14.23
N PRO A 30 -22.33 17.26 -13.77
CA PRO A 30 -22.32 16.80 -12.39
C PRO A 30 -21.11 15.89 -12.18
N THR A 31 -20.12 16.39 -11.43
CA THR A 31 -19.07 15.53 -10.88
C THR A 31 -19.73 14.69 -9.79
N ALA A 32 -19.60 13.37 -9.89
CA ALA A 32 -20.01 12.49 -8.81
C ALA A 32 -19.09 12.78 -7.62
N SER A 33 -19.58 13.61 -6.70
CA SER A 33 -18.90 13.90 -5.43
C SER A 33 -19.53 13.03 -4.36
N ILE A 34 -18.71 12.45 -3.49
CA ILE A 34 -19.22 11.78 -2.29
C ILE A 34 -19.71 12.88 -1.35
N GLU A 35 -21.02 12.94 -1.08
CA GLU A 35 -21.53 13.77 0.00
C GLU A 35 -21.13 13.14 1.33
N ASN A 36 -20.38 13.88 2.16
CA ASN A 36 -19.89 13.46 3.48
C ASN A 36 -19.03 12.18 3.45
N PRO A 37 -17.85 12.22 2.80
CA PRO A 37 -16.91 11.11 2.93
C PRO A 37 -16.47 10.94 4.38
N ASP A 38 -16.22 9.70 4.80
CA ASP A 38 -15.63 9.43 6.12
C ASP A 38 -14.25 10.09 6.22
N TYR A 39 -13.44 9.98 5.15
CA TYR A 39 -12.11 10.58 5.08
C TYR A 39 -11.81 11.12 3.68
N THR A 40 -11.17 12.29 3.63
CA THR A 40 -10.54 12.87 2.44
C THR A 40 -9.11 13.20 2.81
N VAL A 41 -8.15 12.58 2.14
CA VAL A 41 -6.73 12.64 2.51
C VAL A 41 -5.82 12.75 1.29
N THR A 42 -4.68 13.38 1.47
CA THR A 42 -3.59 13.56 0.51
C THR A 42 -2.29 12.95 1.06
N GLU A 43 -1.23 12.92 0.26
CA GLU A 43 0.09 12.45 0.74
C GLU A 43 0.58 13.31 1.92
N GLY A 44 1.04 12.65 2.99
CA GLY A 44 1.49 13.29 4.22
C GLY A 44 0.38 13.43 5.28
N ASP A 45 -0.89 13.31 4.89
CA ASP A 45 -2.00 13.39 5.83
C ASP A 45 -2.10 12.15 6.73
N GLN A 46 -2.85 12.30 7.81
CA GLN A 46 -3.19 11.22 8.73
C GLN A 46 -4.69 11.14 8.93
N PHE A 47 -5.20 9.92 9.13
CA PHE A 47 -6.58 9.68 9.53
C PHE A 47 -6.64 8.52 10.51
N SER A 48 -7.73 8.40 11.28
CA SER A 48 -7.85 7.36 12.31
C SER A 48 -9.15 6.59 12.19
N VAL A 49 -9.07 5.25 12.21
CA VAL A 49 -10.24 4.35 12.21
C VAL A 49 -10.28 3.62 13.54
N ASP A 50 -11.33 3.83 14.34
CA ASP A 50 -11.52 3.21 15.66
C ASP A 50 -10.26 3.33 16.55
N GLY A 51 -9.65 4.52 16.56
CA GLY A 51 -8.44 4.84 17.32
C GLY A 51 -7.12 4.40 16.70
N GLN A 52 -7.12 3.63 15.61
CA GLN A 52 -5.90 3.29 14.87
C GLN A 52 -5.57 4.40 13.86
N THR A 53 -4.45 5.08 14.04
CA THR A 53 -3.95 6.10 13.11
C THR A 53 -3.21 5.48 11.93
N TYR A 54 -3.53 5.98 10.73
CA TYR A 54 -2.93 5.68 9.45
C TYR A 54 -2.27 6.94 8.89
N ASN A 55 -1.02 6.82 8.45
CA ASN A 55 -0.24 7.88 7.83
C ASN A 55 -0.22 7.63 6.32
N VAL A 56 -0.77 8.52 5.53
CA VAL A 56 -0.79 8.41 4.07
C VAL A 56 0.60 8.74 3.54
N THR A 57 1.25 7.75 2.95
CA THR A 57 2.64 7.87 2.48
C THR A 57 2.77 8.06 0.97
N ASP A 58 1.69 7.81 0.23
CA ASP A 58 1.64 8.01 -1.23
C ASP A 58 0.20 8.16 -1.66
N VAL A 59 -0.06 9.15 -2.51
CA VAL A 59 -1.27 9.23 -3.35
C VAL A 59 -0.82 9.68 -4.72
N SER A 60 -0.94 8.80 -5.71
CA SER A 60 -0.29 9.00 -7.00
C SER A 60 -1.16 8.54 -8.17
N ALA A 61 -0.81 9.05 -9.36
CA ALA A 61 -1.39 8.67 -10.62
C ALA A 61 -0.28 8.39 -11.65
N ARG A 62 -0.42 7.30 -12.42
CA ARG A 62 0.54 6.87 -13.43
C ARG A 62 -0.17 6.31 -14.65
N ILE A 63 0.50 6.33 -15.81
CA ILE A 63 0.01 5.63 -16.99
C ILE A 63 0.50 4.17 -16.96
N SER A 64 -0.41 3.22 -17.05
CA SER A 64 -0.12 1.79 -17.17
C SER A 64 -0.90 1.21 -18.34
N LYS A 65 -0.21 0.56 -19.29
CA LYS A 65 -0.81 0.00 -20.52
C LYS A 65 -1.69 1.01 -21.31
N GLY A 66 -1.29 2.28 -21.32
CA GLY A 66 -2.02 3.35 -22.01
C GLY A 66 -3.23 3.90 -21.26
N GLU A 67 -3.43 3.52 -20.00
CA GLU A 67 -4.55 3.97 -19.17
C GLU A 67 -4.03 4.68 -17.90
N LEU A 68 -4.72 5.74 -17.48
CA LEU A 68 -4.42 6.43 -16.23
C LEU A 68 -4.90 5.57 -15.05
N VAL A 69 -3.95 5.20 -14.20
CA VAL A 69 -4.14 4.39 -12.99
C VAL A 69 -3.78 5.23 -11.77
N ARG A 70 -4.66 5.24 -10.77
CA ARG A 70 -4.45 5.91 -9.49
C ARG A 70 -4.29 4.90 -8.36
N SER A 71 -3.45 5.21 -7.39
CA SER A 71 -3.20 4.38 -6.20
C SER A 71 -2.86 5.23 -4.99
N ALA A 72 -3.05 4.66 -3.80
CA ALA A 72 -2.57 5.22 -2.55
C ALA A 72 -2.04 4.14 -1.60
N THR A 73 -1.15 4.56 -0.71
CA THR A 73 -0.56 3.74 0.34
C THR A 73 -0.59 4.49 1.66
N ALA A 74 -0.95 3.80 2.74
CA ALA A 74 -0.78 4.31 4.10
C ALA A 74 -0.03 3.31 4.98
N LYS A 75 0.62 3.83 6.01
CA LYS A 75 1.33 3.05 7.03
C LYS A 75 0.70 3.29 8.40
N TRP A 76 0.67 2.25 9.21
CA TRP A 76 0.22 2.34 10.60
C TRP A 76 1.12 1.51 11.51
N VAL A 77 1.22 1.91 12.77
CA VAL A 77 2.10 1.23 13.75
C VAL A 77 1.24 0.39 14.69
N ASN A 78 1.53 -0.91 14.74
CA ASN A 78 1.08 -1.77 15.84
C ASN A 78 2.12 -1.68 16.96
N ALA A 79 1.85 -0.88 18.00
CA ALA A 79 2.79 -0.66 19.10
C ALA A 79 3.10 -1.92 19.93
N SER A 80 2.23 -2.94 19.88
CA SER A 80 2.35 -4.16 20.68
C SER A 80 2.35 -5.42 19.80
N ALA A 81 2.98 -5.33 18.62
CA ALA A 81 3.07 -6.49 17.74
C ALA A 81 3.89 -7.59 18.41
N ARG A 82 3.36 -8.81 18.41
CA ARG A 82 4.03 -9.98 18.96
C ARG A 82 5.05 -10.51 17.96
N TYR A 83 6.28 -10.68 18.42
CA TYR A 83 7.37 -11.32 17.71
C TYR A 83 7.72 -12.65 18.37
N THR A 84 8.30 -13.55 17.59
CA THR A 84 8.71 -14.87 18.05
C THR A 84 9.97 -15.26 17.32
N GLU A 85 10.93 -15.78 18.07
CA GLU A 85 12.17 -16.32 17.52
C GLU A 85 12.45 -17.67 18.17
N THR A 86 13.10 -18.56 17.42
CA THR A 86 13.47 -19.89 17.88
C THR A 86 14.96 -20.05 17.70
N TRP A 87 15.66 -20.34 18.79
CA TRP A 87 17.09 -20.63 18.75
C TRP A 87 17.30 -22.12 18.85
N ALA A 88 17.93 -22.71 17.83
CA ALA A 88 18.21 -24.14 17.81
C ALA A 88 19.32 -24.50 18.82
N ASN A 89 19.27 -25.72 19.36
CA ASN A 89 20.36 -26.27 20.14
C ASN A 89 21.63 -26.28 19.29
N ASN A 90 22.76 -25.95 19.91
CA ASN A 90 24.03 -25.87 19.24
C ASN A 90 24.01 -24.87 18.06
N SER A 91 23.19 -23.83 18.11
CA SER A 91 23.28 -22.69 17.18
C SER A 91 24.08 -21.55 17.80
N THR A 92 24.61 -20.68 16.94
CA THR A 92 25.24 -19.42 17.36
C THR A 92 24.23 -18.29 17.18
N ILE A 93 24.04 -17.49 18.24
CA ILE A 93 23.17 -16.32 18.23
C ILE A 93 23.96 -15.07 18.58
N SER A 94 23.48 -13.92 18.11
CA SER A 94 23.94 -12.62 18.61
C SER A 94 23.02 -12.18 19.75
N TYR A 95 23.59 -11.89 20.91
CA TYR A 95 22.90 -11.48 22.12
C TYR A 95 23.73 -10.39 22.81
N GLN A 96 23.15 -9.21 23.06
CA GLN A 96 23.85 -8.07 23.67
C GLN A 96 25.20 -7.74 22.98
N ASN A 97 25.21 -7.73 21.65
CA ASN A 97 26.39 -7.50 20.79
C ASN A 97 27.51 -8.56 20.86
N ASN A 98 27.32 -9.62 21.64
CA ASN A 98 28.25 -10.75 21.71
C ASN A 98 27.66 -11.99 21.04
N SER A 99 28.53 -12.91 20.60
CA SER A 99 28.11 -14.20 20.06
C SER A 99 28.01 -15.23 21.16
N TYR A 100 26.89 -15.96 21.22
CA TYR A 100 26.70 -17.05 22.18
C TYR A 100 26.33 -18.35 21.48
N ARG A 101 26.81 -19.45 22.02
CA ARG A 101 26.36 -20.80 21.69
C ARG A 101 25.16 -21.14 22.56
N VAL A 102 24.10 -21.64 21.94
CA VAL A 102 22.91 -22.17 22.62
C VAL A 102 23.18 -23.61 23.00
N LEU A 103 23.13 -23.92 24.30
CA LEU A 103 23.41 -25.25 24.83
C LEU A 103 22.20 -25.76 25.61
N ILE A 104 21.50 -26.72 25.04
CA ILE A 104 20.36 -27.38 25.65
C ILE A 104 20.80 -28.77 26.15
N PRO A 105 20.52 -29.12 27.42
CA PRO A 105 20.80 -30.46 27.94
C PRO A 105 20.08 -31.54 27.13
N ASN A 106 20.76 -32.67 26.89
CA ASN A 106 20.15 -33.84 26.26
C ASN A 106 19.22 -34.57 27.24
N GLN A 107 18.07 -33.95 27.52
CA GLN A 107 17.03 -34.48 28.39
C GLN A 107 15.71 -34.51 27.60
N SER A 108 14.73 -35.29 28.04
CA SER A 108 13.41 -35.35 27.39
C SER A 108 12.60 -34.06 27.57
N LYS A 109 12.75 -33.39 28.72
CA LYS A 109 12.07 -32.13 29.06
C LYS A 109 13.06 -31.19 29.78
N PRO A 110 13.98 -30.56 29.05
CA PRO A 110 14.92 -29.62 29.66
C PRO A 110 14.17 -28.43 30.29
N SER A 111 14.51 -28.09 31.53
CA SER A 111 13.93 -26.95 32.25
C SER A 111 14.70 -25.64 32.04
N ALA A 112 15.90 -25.73 31.46
CA ALA A 112 16.79 -24.61 31.24
C ALA A 112 17.63 -24.78 29.99
N VAL A 113 18.09 -23.65 29.45
CA VAL A 113 19.10 -23.55 28.39
C VAL A 113 20.24 -22.66 28.88
N THR A 114 21.47 -22.96 28.47
CA THR A 114 22.63 -22.12 28.75
C THR A 114 23.07 -21.44 27.46
N LEU A 115 23.16 -20.12 27.49
CA LEU A 115 23.90 -19.35 26.50
C LEU A 115 25.34 -19.25 26.99
N ARG A 116 26.30 -19.73 26.20
CA ARG A 116 27.73 -19.64 26.52
C ARG A 116 28.43 -18.77 25.49
N GLU A 117 29.12 -17.74 25.96
CA GLU A 117 29.85 -16.81 25.10
C GLU A 117 30.84 -17.54 24.19
N ILE A 118 30.93 -17.09 22.94
CA ILE A 118 31.93 -17.51 21.97
C ILE A 118 33.02 -16.45 21.94
N GLN A 119 34.13 -16.73 22.63
CA GLN A 119 35.34 -15.92 22.58
C GLN A 119 36.05 -16.16 21.25
N GLN A 120 35.99 -15.17 20.35
CA GLN A 120 36.67 -15.19 19.05
C GLN A 120 38.13 -14.76 19.23
N LEU A 121 39.05 -15.42 18.51
CA LEU A 121 40.44 -14.99 18.46
C LEU A 121 40.58 -13.83 17.45
N GLY A 122 41.55 -12.95 17.66
CA GLY A 122 41.86 -11.91 16.67
C GLY A 122 42.40 -12.51 15.37
N ASN A 123 42.20 -11.82 14.25
CA ASN A 123 42.57 -12.31 12.91
C ASN A 123 44.07 -12.63 12.77
N ASP A 124 44.92 -11.96 13.55
CA ASP A 124 46.38 -12.17 13.54
C ASP A 124 46.83 -13.35 14.42
N THR A 125 45.89 -14.05 15.06
CA THR A 125 46.19 -15.20 15.92
C THR A 125 46.44 -16.44 15.05
N THR A 126 47.66 -16.95 15.08
CA THR A 126 48.01 -18.19 14.36
C THR A 126 47.80 -19.40 15.27
N THR A 127 47.14 -20.44 14.77
CA THR A 127 46.92 -21.70 15.50
C THR A 127 47.54 -22.90 14.78
N VAL A 128 47.93 -23.91 15.55
CA VAL A 128 48.39 -25.23 15.05
C VAL A 128 47.67 -26.34 15.80
N GLU A 129 47.41 -27.47 15.15
CA GLU A 129 46.86 -28.67 15.78
C GLU A 129 47.97 -29.70 16.03
N GLN A 130 48.04 -30.22 17.25
CA GLN A 130 48.96 -31.29 17.66
C GLN A 130 48.21 -32.27 18.55
N GLU A 131 48.28 -33.56 18.23
CA GLU A 131 47.67 -34.65 19.04
C GLU A 131 46.18 -34.43 19.36
N GLY A 132 45.43 -33.82 18.42
CA GLY A 132 44.00 -33.50 18.58
C GLY A 132 43.72 -32.30 19.50
N GLN A 133 44.75 -31.53 19.89
CA GLN A 133 44.62 -30.28 20.62
C GLN A 133 45.07 -29.10 19.76
N THR A 134 44.30 -28.02 19.80
CA THR A 134 44.66 -26.76 19.13
C THR A 134 45.47 -25.88 20.07
N PHE A 135 46.59 -25.36 19.57
CA PHE A 135 47.48 -24.43 20.25
C PHE A 135 47.54 -23.11 19.50
N VAL A 136 47.75 -22.01 20.22
CA VAL A 136 48.09 -20.70 19.66
C VAL A 136 49.60 -20.55 19.67
N ILE A 137 50.15 -20.09 18.55
CA ILE A 137 51.58 -19.81 18.40
C ILE A 137 51.83 -18.40 18.95
N THR A 138 52.65 -18.29 19.99
CA THR A 138 53.08 -17.02 20.57
C THR A 138 54.58 -16.83 20.39
N ASN A 139 55.02 -15.60 20.13
CA ASN A 139 56.44 -15.29 20.05
C ASN A 139 56.95 -14.96 21.46
N GLY A 140 57.89 -15.76 21.96
CA GLY A 140 58.61 -15.48 23.19
C GLY A 140 59.53 -14.28 23.05
N SER A 141 59.83 -13.63 24.18
CA SER A 141 60.76 -12.49 24.25
C SER A 141 62.20 -12.84 23.83
N ASP A 142 62.52 -14.12 23.76
CA ASP A 142 63.79 -14.70 23.30
C ASP A 142 63.81 -14.97 21.78
N GLY A 143 62.71 -14.68 21.06
CA GLY A 143 62.58 -14.96 19.63
C GLY A 143 62.13 -16.39 19.31
N ASN A 144 61.98 -17.26 20.31
CA ASN A 144 61.47 -18.61 20.11
C ASN A 144 59.93 -18.61 20.08
N ARG A 145 59.36 -19.54 19.33
CA ARG A 145 57.90 -19.76 19.32
C ARG A 145 57.50 -20.68 20.45
N THR A 146 56.49 -20.28 21.20
CA THR A 146 55.85 -21.10 22.24
C THR A 146 54.44 -21.49 21.80
N LEU A 147 54.01 -22.68 22.24
CA LEU A 147 52.67 -23.20 21.97
C LEU A 147 51.86 -23.11 23.26
N VAL A 148 50.78 -22.34 23.23
CA VAL A 148 49.85 -22.19 24.36
C VAL A 148 48.54 -22.89 23.99
N PRO A 149 48.02 -23.84 24.81
CA PRO A 149 46.73 -24.46 24.54
C PRO A 149 45.63 -23.41 24.32
N ILE A 150 44.79 -23.57 23.29
CA ILE A 150 43.82 -22.54 22.90
C ILE A 150 42.89 -22.12 24.04
N LYS A 151 42.54 -23.05 24.93
CA LYS A 151 41.70 -22.79 26.12
C LYS A 151 42.40 -21.88 27.12
N GLU A 152 43.69 -22.09 27.33
CA GLU A 152 44.50 -21.29 28.22
C GLU A 152 44.74 -19.90 27.63
N TYR A 153 45.10 -19.83 26.35
CA TYR A 153 45.28 -18.57 25.64
C TYR A 153 44.01 -17.71 25.70
N LYS A 154 42.84 -18.28 25.40
CA LYS A 154 41.56 -17.57 25.50
C LYS A 154 41.27 -17.09 26.93
N ARG A 155 41.55 -17.91 27.94
CA ARG A 155 41.37 -17.53 29.35
C ARG A 155 42.27 -16.36 29.75
N GLN A 156 43.51 -16.33 29.27
CA GLN A 156 44.43 -15.22 29.53
C GLN A 156 43.97 -13.92 28.85
N GLN A 157 43.44 -14.00 27.63
CA GLN A 157 43.01 -12.83 26.85
C GLN A 157 41.63 -12.30 27.24
N PHE A 158 40.67 -13.20 27.54
CA PHE A 158 39.26 -12.87 27.69
C PHE A 158 38.66 -13.27 29.04
N GLY A 159 39.38 -14.02 29.88
CA GLY A 159 38.84 -14.64 31.09
C GLY A 159 37.98 -15.88 30.82
N GLU A 160 37.20 -16.30 31.81
CA GLU A 160 36.20 -17.36 31.63
C GLU A 160 35.04 -16.85 30.76
N PRO A 161 34.52 -17.67 29.83
CA PRO A 161 33.41 -17.25 28.97
C PRO A 161 32.16 -17.00 29.80
N GLU A 162 31.47 -15.91 29.52
CA GLU A 162 30.21 -15.61 30.19
C GLU A 162 29.19 -16.71 29.92
N THR A 163 28.44 -17.10 30.96
CA THR A 163 27.32 -18.03 30.82
C THR A 163 26.04 -17.40 31.36
N LYS A 164 24.97 -17.50 30.57
CA LYS A 164 23.64 -17.03 30.94
C LYS A 164 22.69 -18.21 30.93
N ARG A 165 22.07 -18.48 32.07
CA ARG A 165 21.08 -19.55 32.21
C ARG A 165 19.69 -18.97 32.03
N LEU A 166 18.92 -19.56 31.12
CA LEU A 166 17.53 -19.18 30.87
C LEU A 166 16.61 -20.32 31.24
N THR A 167 15.43 -20.01 31.77
CA THR A 167 14.40 -20.97 32.14
C THR A 167 13.08 -20.62 31.50
N THR A 168 12.21 -21.60 31.27
CA THR A 168 10.83 -21.35 30.83
C THR A 168 10.12 -20.41 31.81
N GLY A 169 9.41 -19.41 31.30
CA GLY A 169 8.78 -18.35 32.10
C GLY A 169 9.73 -17.21 32.51
N GLY A 170 11.05 -17.37 32.32
CA GLY A 170 12.02 -16.31 32.57
C GLY A 170 11.99 -15.21 31.51
N THR A 171 12.48 -14.03 31.88
CA THR A 171 12.58 -12.86 30.99
C THR A 171 14.04 -12.45 30.79
N ILE A 172 14.37 -12.01 29.58
CA ILE A 172 15.70 -11.50 29.17
C ILE A 172 15.56 -10.19 28.42
N GLN A 173 16.63 -9.40 28.38
CA GLN A 173 16.74 -8.27 27.44
C GLN A 173 17.29 -8.77 26.12
N TYR A 174 16.55 -8.62 25.03
CA TYR A 174 16.95 -9.05 23.69
C TYR A 174 16.49 -8.06 22.63
N LYS A 175 17.41 -7.58 21.78
CA LYS A 175 17.14 -6.53 20.77
C LYS A 175 16.42 -5.32 21.38
N ASP A 176 16.90 -4.85 22.53
CA ASP A 176 16.31 -3.75 23.31
C ASP A 176 14.86 -3.97 23.78
N ASN A 177 14.39 -5.22 23.77
CA ASN A 177 13.05 -5.59 24.22
C ASN A 177 13.10 -6.56 25.41
N SER A 178 12.17 -6.37 26.35
CA SER A 178 11.86 -7.40 27.34
C SER A 178 11.25 -8.62 26.65
N THR A 179 11.91 -9.76 26.78
CA THR A 179 11.65 -10.96 26.00
C THR A 179 11.44 -12.15 26.91
N SER A 180 10.32 -12.84 26.76
CA SER A 180 9.97 -14.02 27.56
C SER A 180 10.43 -15.31 26.90
N VAL A 181 10.98 -16.22 27.69
CA VAL A 181 11.28 -17.60 27.28
C VAL A 181 10.02 -18.44 27.47
N THR A 182 9.41 -18.86 26.36
CA THR A 182 8.07 -19.47 26.40
C THR A 182 8.08 -20.98 26.31
N ASN A 183 9.09 -21.57 25.66
CA ASN A 183 9.21 -23.01 25.54
C ASN A 183 10.68 -23.40 25.38
N ILE A 184 11.08 -24.50 26.01
CA ILE A 184 12.39 -25.12 25.83
C ILE A 184 12.13 -26.59 25.51
N THR A 185 12.57 -27.02 24.33
CA THR A 185 12.62 -28.42 23.92
C THR A 185 14.07 -28.88 23.87
N ARG A 186 14.32 -30.17 23.63
CA ARG A 186 15.69 -30.69 23.41
C ARG A 186 16.42 -29.98 22.26
N ASP A 187 15.66 -29.56 21.26
CA ASP A 187 16.21 -29.09 19.98
C ASP A 187 16.20 -27.57 19.85
N SER A 188 15.42 -26.85 20.68
CA SER A 188 15.32 -25.40 20.56
C SER A 188 14.75 -24.70 21.80
N VAL A 189 15.00 -23.40 21.89
CA VAL A 189 14.32 -22.48 22.80
C VAL A 189 13.51 -21.47 22.00
N LYS A 190 12.25 -21.27 22.40
CA LYS A 190 11.32 -20.31 21.80
C LYS A 190 11.18 -19.09 22.70
N ILE A 191 11.49 -17.93 22.14
CA ILE A 191 11.36 -16.64 22.82
C ILE A 191 10.28 -15.79 22.16
N VAL A 192 9.66 -14.92 22.95
CA VAL A 192 8.57 -14.04 22.53
C VAL A 192 8.76 -12.67 23.15
N TRP A 193 8.60 -11.62 22.35
CA TRP A 193 8.58 -10.24 22.82
C TRP A 193 7.53 -9.44 22.07
N THR A 194 7.22 -8.26 22.60
CA THR A 194 6.35 -7.28 21.95
C THR A 194 7.17 -6.07 21.56
N ALA A 195 7.04 -5.62 20.31
CA ALA A 195 7.71 -4.42 19.80
C ALA A 195 6.82 -3.72 18.78
N PRO A 196 7.04 -2.42 18.52
CA PRO A 196 6.35 -1.71 17.45
C PRO A 196 6.59 -2.36 16.07
N ARG A 197 5.53 -2.58 15.30
CA ARG A 197 5.58 -3.00 13.89
C ARG A 197 4.90 -1.98 13.00
N THR A 198 5.62 -1.46 12.02
CA THR A 198 5.02 -0.68 10.94
C THR A 198 4.41 -1.61 9.91
N ASN A 199 3.10 -1.47 9.69
CA ASN A 199 2.33 -2.18 8.68
C ASN A 199 1.97 -1.23 7.54
N THR A 200 1.69 -1.79 6.37
CA THR A 200 1.32 -1.04 5.17
C THR A 200 -0.02 -1.51 4.66
N VAL A 201 -0.88 -0.57 4.26
CA VAL A 201 -2.12 -0.82 3.54
C VAL A 201 -2.08 -0.13 2.19
N LYS A 202 -2.53 -0.82 1.14
CA LYS A 202 -2.70 -0.28 -0.21
C LYS A 202 -4.19 -0.17 -0.50
N PHE A 203 -4.61 0.98 -1.03
CA PHE A 203 -6.03 1.27 -1.31
C PHE A 203 -6.48 0.81 -2.71
N GLY A 204 -5.69 -0.07 -3.33
CA GLY A 204 -5.91 -0.62 -4.67
C GLY A 204 -5.75 0.40 -5.80
N GLU A 205 -5.60 -0.13 -7.01
CA GLU A 205 -5.48 0.67 -8.24
C GLU A 205 -6.86 0.89 -8.87
N THR A 206 -7.13 2.10 -9.35
CA THR A 206 -8.34 2.41 -10.12
C THR A 206 -7.98 3.04 -11.46
N THR A 207 -8.58 2.53 -12.53
CA THR A 207 -8.51 3.12 -13.87
C THR A 207 -9.72 4.01 -14.12
N ALA A 208 -9.57 5.05 -14.94
CA ALA A 208 -10.71 5.82 -15.44
C ALA A 208 -11.71 4.90 -16.18
N VAL A 209 -13.01 5.09 -15.93
CA VAL A 209 -14.05 4.55 -16.81
C VAL A 209 -13.95 5.31 -18.12
N LYS A 210 -13.58 4.61 -19.19
CA LYS A 210 -13.76 5.12 -20.55
C LYS A 210 -15.27 5.25 -20.78
N THR A 211 -15.82 6.44 -20.59
CA THR A 211 -17.16 6.75 -21.10
C THR A 211 -17.05 6.72 -22.60
N THR A 212 -17.56 5.67 -23.24
CA THR A 212 -17.74 5.62 -24.68
C THR A 212 -18.68 6.76 -25.06
N LEU A 213 -18.13 7.91 -25.44
CA LEU A 213 -18.91 8.95 -26.09
C LEU A 213 -19.36 8.39 -27.43
N ILE A 214 -20.67 8.27 -27.62
CA ILE A 214 -21.20 7.96 -28.94
C ILE A 214 -20.82 9.14 -29.86
N ARG A 215 -19.95 8.82 -30.83
CA ARG A 215 -19.51 9.56 -32.02
C ARG A 215 -19.25 11.08 -31.85
N GLY A 216 -17.99 11.43 -31.58
CA GLY A 216 -17.38 12.69 -32.05
C GLY A 216 -17.00 13.74 -30.99
N GLY A 217 -17.30 13.52 -29.71
CA GLY A 217 -16.82 14.40 -28.64
C GLY A 217 -15.45 13.98 -28.11
N VAL A 218 -14.58 14.95 -27.80
CA VAL A 218 -13.45 14.74 -26.89
C VAL A 218 -14.02 14.83 -25.46
N PRO A 219 -13.92 13.80 -24.61
CA PRO A 219 -14.31 13.95 -23.21
C PRO A 219 -13.44 15.03 -22.59
N THR A 220 -14.05 16.12 -22.12
CA THR A 220 -13.32 17.20 -21.45
C THR A 220 -12.86 16.75 -20.04
N GLU A 221 -13.46 15.70 -19.48
CA GLU A 221 -13.08 15.10 -18.20
C GLU A 221 -13.20 13.56 -18.26
N MET A 222 -12.22 12.86 -17.66
CA MET A 222 -12.28 11.40 -17.46
C MET A 222 -13.20 11.10 -16.27
N GLN A 223 -14.23 10.27 -16.46
CA GLN A 223 -15.04 9.76 -15.34
C GLN A 223 -14.34 8.55 -14.71
N PHE A 224 -14.29 8.49 -13.38
CA PHE A 224 -13.74 7.35 -12.64
C PHE A 224 -14.90 6.53 -12.04
N PRO A 225 -14.78 5.20 -11.96
CA PRO A 225 -15.86 4.38 -11.42
C PRO A 225 -16.16 4.78 -9.97
N ALA A 226 -17.43 4.69 -9.59
CA ALA A 226 -17.86 5.04 -8.23
C ALA A 226 -17.16 4.20 -7.15
N GLY A 227 -16.91 2.92 -7.48
CA GLY A 227 -16.17 2.03 -6.62
C GLY A 227 -14.71 1.96 -7.04
N GLY A 228 -13.81 2.29 -6.11
CA GLY A 228 -12.48 1.70 -6.11
C GLY A 228 -12.49 0.35 -5.40
N ASN A 229 -11.32 -0.05 -4.91
CA ASN A 229 -11.19 -1.34 -4.26
C ASN A 229 -11.67 -1.23 -2.80
N ASN A 230 -12.37 -2.26 -2.33
CA ASN A 230 -12.70 -2.35 -0.91
C ASN A 230 -11.44 -2.66 -0.12
N VAL A 231 -11.25 -1.94 0.98
CA VAL A 231 -10.17 -2.12 1.93
C VAL A 231 -10.77 -2.29 3.32
N THR A 232 -10.26 -3.24 4.08
CA THR A 232 -10.65 -3.40 5.49
C THR A 232 -9.59 -2.74 6.37
N LEU A 233 -10.00 -1.70 7.10
CA LEU A 233 -9.18 -0.95 8.04
C LEU A 233 -9.72 -1.19 9.45
N ASN A 234 -8.89 -1.77 10.32
CA ASN A 234 -9.24 -2.07 11.70
C ASN A 234 -10.60 -2.79 11.88
N GLY A 235 -10.96 -3.68 10.94
CA GLY A 235 -12.24 -4.42 10.97
C GLY A 235 -13.42 -3.76 10.25
N LYS A 236 -13.32 -2.48 9.86
CA LYS A 236 -14.34 -1.78 9.08
C LYS A 236 -13.95 -1.71 7.60
N THR A 237 -14.90 -2.03 6.71
CA THR A 237 -14.67 -1.99 5.26
C THR A 237 -14.99 -0.61 4.70
N TYR A 238 -14.06 -0.06 3.94
CA TYR A 238 -14.20 1.19 3.19
C TYR A 238 -14.00 0.92 1.71
N THR A 239 -14.68 1.68 0.88
CA THR A 239 -14.41 1.75 -0.56
C THR A 239 -13.50 2.96 -0.82
N SER A 240 -12.41 2.74 -1.54
CA SER A 240 -11.53 3.83 -1.99
C SER A 240 -12.09 4.54 -3.21
N HIS A 241 -11.84 5.83 -3.32
CA HIS A 241 -12.14 6.64 -4.50
C HIS A 241 -11.07 7.72 -4.67
N TYR A 242 -10.78 8.09 -5.92
CA TYR A 242 -9.80 9.11 -6.23
C TYR A 242 -10.44 10.21 -7.09
N PRO A 243 -10.89 11.32 -6.50
CA PRO A 243 -11.51 12.40 -7.27
C PRO A 243 -10.52 13.09 -8.21
N ASN A 244 -9.23 13.12 -7.85
CA ASN A 244 -8.14 13.66 -8.66
C ASN A 244 -6.87 12.80 -8.50
N ASN A 245 -5.73 13.27 -9.03
CA ASN A 245 -4.48 12.50 -9.05
C ASN A 245 -3.72 12.46 -7.70
N SER A 246 -4.13 13.25 -6.70
CA SER A 246 -3.41 13.44 -5.43
C SER A 246 -4.30 13.31 -4.19
N THR A 247 -5.58 12.97 -4.36
CA THR A 247 -6.56 12.86 -3.27
C THR A 247 -7.14 11.45 -3.23
N LEU A 248 -7.11 10.85 -2.04
CA LEU A 248 -7.83 9.63 -1.70
C LEU A 248 -9.05 9.99 -0.85
N VAL A 249 -10.19 9.44 -1.22
CA VAL A 249 -11.43 9.50 -0.46
C VAL A 249 -11.81 8.10 -0.02
N LEU A 250 -12.24 7.95 1.23
CA LEU A 250 -12.71 6.69 1.79
C LEU A 250 -14.16 6.88 2.24
N SER A 251 -15.01 5.90 1.91
CA SER A 251 -16.40 5.87 2.35
C SER A 251 -16.82 4.47 2.78
N ASP A 252 -17.58 4.38 3.87
CA ASP A 252 -18.20 3.15 4.36
C ASP A 252 -19.57 2.83 3.70
N GLN A 253 -20.04 3.68 2.78
CA GLN A 253 -21.36 3.60 2.13
C GLN A 253 -21.27 3.48 0.60
N PRO A 254 -20.82 2.34 0.04
CA PRO A 254 -20.66 2.18 -1.41
C PRO A 254 -21.98 2.28 -2.19
N SER A 255 -23.12 1.90 -1.58
CA SER A 255 -24.42 1.80 -2.25
C SER A 255 -25.08 3.14 -2.57
N LYS A 256 -24.86 4.19 -1.76
CA LYS A 256 -25.45 5.52 -1.99
C LYS A 256 -24.82 6.25 -3.19
N TYR A 257 -23.58 5.90 -3.54
CA TYR A 257 -22.84 6.54 -4.62
C TYR A 257 -23.19 5.99 -6.02
N GLN A 258 -23.56 4.71 -6.10
CA GLN A 258 -24.06 4.11 -7.34
C GLN A 258 -25.38 4.78 -7.79
N SER A 259 -26.23 5.21 -6.85
CA SER A 259 -27.45 5.97 -7.13
C SER A 259 -27.16 7.39 -7.67
N ALA A 260 -26.11 8.05 -7.19
CA ALA A 260 -25.67 9.36 -7.69
C ALA A 260 -25.13 9.27 -9.13
N LEU A 261 -24.36 8.23 -9.46
CA LEU A 261 -23.90 7.98 -10.84
C LEU A 261 -25.05 7.72 -11.81
N ASN A 262 -26.07 6.96 -11.38
CA ASN A 262 -27.25 6.69 -12.23
C ASN A 262 -28.05 7.99 -12.51
N ALA A 263 -28.10 8.92 -11.55
CA ALA A 263 -28.74 10.23 -11.75
C ALA A 263 -27.98 11.11 -12.77
N VAL A 264 -26.65 11.01 -12.84
CA VAL A 264 -25.82 11.69 -13.85
C VAL A 264 -26.06 11.13 -15.26
N ASN A 265 -26.09 9.80 -15.40
CA ASN A 265 -26.34 9.16 -16.70
C ASN A 265 -27.73 9.50 -17.25
N HIS A 266 -28.76 9.52 -16.40
CA HIS A 266 -30.12 9.85 -16.83
C HIS A 266 -30.27 11.32 -17.32
N ARG A 267 -29.44 12.24 -16.81
CA ARG A 267 -29.42 13.65 -17.26
C ARG A 267 -28.65 13.82 -18.58
N ASN A 268 -27.55 13.09 -18.78
CA ASN A 268 -26.81 13.10 -20.04
C ASN A 268 -27.62 12.54 -21.22
N GLU A 269 -28.48 11.55 -20.98
CA GLU A 269 -29.36 10.97 -22.00
C GLU A 269 -30.39 11.99 -22.53
N ARG A 270 -30.92 12.85 -21.65
CA ARG A 270 -31.78 13.98 -22.06
C ARG A 270 -31.01 15.03 -22.88
N ILE A 271 -29.76 15.31 -22.53
CA ILE A 271 -28.92 16.26 -23.26
C ILE A 271 -28.56 15.72 -24.66
N ALA A 272 -28.23 14.43 -24.77
CA ALA A 272 -27.99 13.77 -26.05
C ALA A 272 -29.25 13.76 -26.95
N GLY A 273 -30.43 13.53 -26.36
CA GLY A 273 -31.72 13.66 -27.06
C GLY A 273 -31.97 15.07 -27.59
N ILE A 274 -31.64 16.11 -26.82
CA ILE A 274 -31.76 17.52 -27.24
C ILE A 274 -30.83 17.84 -28.42
N TRP A 275 -29.57 17.38 -28.37
CA TRP A 275 -28.64 17.53 -29.51
C TRP A 275 -29.12 16.80 -30.76
N GLY A 276 -29.70 15.61 -30.62
CA GLY A 276 -30.28 14.85 -31.74
C GLY A 276 -31.41 15.59 -32.45
N VAL A 277 -32.35 16.18 -31.69
CA VAL A 277 -33.46 16.98 -32.25
C VAL A 277 -32.94 18.24 -32.96
N LEU A 278 -31.91 18.88 -32.41
CA LEU A 278 -31.31 20.09 -32.99
C LEU A 278 -30.64 19.80 -34.34
N ILE A 279 -29.87 18.72 -34.43
CA ILE A 279 -29.22 18.27 -35.68
C ILE A 279 -30.26 17.84 -36.73
N LEU A 280 -31.27 17.06 -36.33
CA LEU A 280 -32.36 16.66 -37.23
C LEU A 280 -33.12 17.86 -37.77
N SER A 281 -33.36 18.88 -36.94
CA SER A 281 -34.03 20.11 -37.35
C SER A 281 -33.19 20.91 -38.36
N MET A 282 -31.87 21.01 -38.16
CA MET A 282 -30.97 21.63 -39.14
C MET A 282 -30.94 20.85 -40.47
N LEU A 283 -30.79 19.53 -40.42
CA LEU A 283 -30.76 18.69 -41.63
C LEU A 283 -32.08 18.76 -42.40
N ALA A 284 -33.21 18.74 -41.70
CA ALA A 284 -34.54 18.90 -42.30
C ALA A 284 -34.69 20.27 -42.97
N THR A 285 -34.16 21.34 -42.34
CA THR A 285 -34.18 22.69 -42.91
C THR A 285 -33.35 22.77 -44.20
N ILE A 286 -32.15 22.17 -44.20
CA ILE A 286 -31.27 22.11 -45.39
C ILE A 286 -31.95 21.33 -46.52
N LEU A 287 -32.56 20.18 -46.21
CA LEU A 287 -33.28 19.35 -47.18
C LEU A 287 -34.47 20.10 -47.81
N LEU A 288 -35.30 20.75 -46.99
CA LEU A 288 -36.43 21.56 -47.47
C LEU A 288 -35.97 22.73 -48.35
N THR A 289 -34.85 23.35 -48.00
CA THR A 289 -34.24 24.41 -48.81
C THR A 289 -33.74 23.86 -50.14
N GLY A 290 -33.04 22.72 -50.14
CA GLY A 290 -32.56 22.06 -51.36
C GLY A 290 -33.69 21.64 -52.29
N LEU A 291 -34.79 21.10 -51.74
CA LEU A 291 -36.00 20.75 -52.51
C LEU A 291 -36.70 21.98 -53.09
N ALA A 292 -36.66 23.13 -52.40
CA ALA A 292 -37.24 24.38 -52.92
C ALA A 292 -36.46 24.97 -54.10
N PHE A 293 -35.20 24.57 -54.30
CA PHE A 293 -34.34 25.00 -55.41
C PHE A 293 -34.17 23.93 -56.51
N LEU A 294 -34.87 22.79 -56.41
CA LEU A 294 -34.93 21.86 -57.53
C LEU A 294 -35.67 22.51 -58.71
N PRO A 295 -35.07 22.50 -59.91
CA PRO A 295 -35.73 23.05 -61.09
C PRO A 295 -36.91 22.17 -61.46
N ASN A 296 -38.13 22.71 -61.38
CA ASN A 296 -39.30 22.09 -61.98
C ASN A 296 -39.08 22.05 -63.50
N LYS A 297 -39.09 20.84 -64.08
CA LYS A 297 -39.30 20.69 -65.52
C LYS A 297 -40.73 21.06 -65.87
#